data_AF-A0A3E1YHV4-F1
#
_entry.id   AF-A0A3E1YHV4-F1
#
_cell.length_a   1.000
_cell.length_b   1.000
_cell.length_c   1.000
_cell.angle_alpha   90.00
_cell.angle_beta   90.00
_cell.angle_gamma   90.00
#
_symmetry.space_group_name_H-M   'P 1'
#
loop_
_entity.id
_entity.type
_entity.pdbx_description
1 polymer ?
#
loop_
_entity_poly.entity_id
_entity_poly.type
_entity_poly.pdbx_seq_one_letter_code
_entity_poly.pdbx_strand_id
1 'polypeptide(L)'
;MKRTFLWATTSLVFIFNDPLAAQQGGLLGKSNIYALIEEVPAIPATTAIAVSKTFGPNILSEGHGKLEALYQPVRDKATRQRDEIAAYYASRQKKANGTNEELEARAKKDINQNQLLAEMGGVDAISKMTPEQAEQAAKKAADKLMAQYSNYPATAPARPIASDLKQRDAAGATMQIIEKLGDIRKRIVAIQERLDNNIKSLQQSPGNFNQIAKEYKEKWDKIPVVLMGEVRDKDPAKTKALIAEYVEKYKSRNSYELSKIGEWFNDARAKYKVELNEYYQLLEKYEKELSSKLGDPYHRSNMESSLANFESDLITIPVYLADVSQKTTQTTAIMEREQYLKTNS
;
A
#
# COMPACT_ATOMS: atom_id res chain seq x y z
N MET A 1 46.38 33.43 -5.30
CA MET A 1 45.51 33.20 -6.49
C MET A 1 44.29 32.43 -6.06
N LYS A 2 43.11 33.09 -6.05
CA LYS A 2 41.81 32.50 -5.70
C LYS A 2 41.25 31.77 -6.92
N ARG A 3 40.88 30.50 -6.79
CA ARG A 3 40.05 29.79 -7.77
C ARG A 3 38.77 29.33 -7.09
N THR A 4 37.72 30.08 -7.32
CA THR A 4 36.32 29.78 -7.02
C THR A 4 35.86 28.67 -7.97
N PHE A 5 35.44 27.53 -7.44
CA PHE A 5 34.72 26.49 -8.17
C PHE A 5 33.22 26.80 -8.04
N LEU A 6 32.59 27.21 -9.14
CA LEU A 6 31.16 27.41 -9.25
C LEU A 6 30.53 26.05 -9.61
N TRP A 7 29.81 25.42 -8.69
CA TRP A 7 28.93 24.30 -9.02
C TRP A 7 27.57 24.87 -9.40
N ALA A 8 27.21 24.75 -10.68
CA ALA A 8 25.86 25.04 -11.16
C ALA A 8 24.93 23.89 -10.72
N THR A 9 24.11 24.13 -9.70
CA THR A 9 22.97 23.28 -9.38
C THR A 9 21.84 23.63 -10.34
N THR A 10 21.63 22.79 -11.36
CA THR A 10 20.43 22.83 -12.20
C THR A 10 19.26 22.35 -11.35
N SER A 11 18.57 23.28 -10.69
CA SER A 11 17.30 22.99 -10.01
C SER A 11 16.24 22.76 -11.08
N LEU A 12 15.92 21.48 -11.35
CA LEU A 12 14.68 21.12 -12.03
C LEU A 12 13.53 21.44 -11.06
N VAL A 13 12.90 22.60 -11.24
CA VAL A 13 11.64 22.94 -10.58
C VAL A 13 10.56 22.07 -11.23
N PHE A 14 10.19 20.98 -10.56
CA PHE A 14 8.92 20.32 -10.85
C PHE A 14 7.82 21.24 -10.36
N ILE A 15 7.23 21.97 -11.30
CA ILE A 15 5.95 22.66 -11.08
C ILE A 15 4.92 21.54 -10.94
N PHE A 16 4.59 21.17 -9.70
CA PHE A 16 3.34 20.46 -9.43
C PHE A 16 2.22 21.45 -9.73
N ASN A 17 1.65 21.35 -10.93
CA ASN A 17 0.33 21.90 -11.18
C ASN A 17 -0.62 21.20 -10.20
N ASP A 18 -1.16 21.93 -9.24
CA ASP A 18 -2.43 21.58 -8.61
C ASP A 18 -3.51 21.52 -9.70
N PRO A 19 -4.27 20.42 -9.85
CA PRO A 19 -5.54 20.48 -10.53
C PRO A 19 -6.59 19.87 -9.59
N LEU A 20 -7.01 20.63 -8.59
CA LEU A 20 -8.28 20.36 -7.91
C LEU A 20 -9.23 21.53 -8.16
N ALA A 21 -9.51 21.74 -9.45
CA ALA A 21 -10.70 22.46 -9.86
C ALA A 21 -11.92 21.54 -9.64
N ALA A 22 -12.93 22.07 -8.95
CA ALA A 22 -14.16 21.39 -8.58
C ALA A 22 -14.81 20.64 -9.76
N GLN A 23 -14.67 19.32 -9.78
CA GLN A 23 -15.34 18.43 -10.72
C GLN A 23 -16.65 17.96 -10.09
N GLN A 24 -17.78 18.22 -10.76
CA GLN A 24 -19.08 17.61 -10.45
C GLN A 24 -18.98 16.09 -10.73
N GLY A 25 -18.44 15.32 -9.79
CA GLY A 25 -18.28 13.88 -9.93
C GLY A 25 -17.45 13.25 -8.80
N GLY A 26 -17.88 12.07 -8.30
CA GLY A 26 -17.14 11.08 -7.51
C GLY A 26 -16.38 11.51 -6.23
N LEU A 27 -15.92 10.54 -5.44
CA LEU A 27 -14.82 10.74 -4.46
C LEU A 27 -13.47 10.16 -4.95
N LEU A 28 -13.45 9.51 -6.12
CA LEU A 28 -12.23 8.88 -6.64
C LEU A 28 -11.18 9.94 -6.98
N GLY A 29 -9.92 9.64 -6.65
CA GLY A 29 -8.78 10.53 -6.90
C GLY A 29 -8.79 11.84 -6.10
N LYS A 30 -9.78 12.06 -5.22
CA LYS A 30 -9.85 13.26 -4.36
C LYS A 30 -9.07 13.09 -3.07
N SER A 31 -8.76 11.86 -2.67
CA SER A 31 -7.88 11.63 -1.54
C SER A 31 -6.47 12.05 -1.90
N ASN A 32 -5.92 13.00 -1.16
CA ASN A 32 -4.53 13.41 -1.34
C ASN A 32 -3.60 12.42 -0.64
N ILE A 33 -3.48 11.21 -1.19
CA ILE A 33 -2.64 10.14 -0.62
C ILE A 33 -1.16 10.56 -0.61
N TYR A 34 -0.73 11.40 -1.57
CA TYR A 34 0.59 12.02 -1.54
C TYR A 34 0.81 12.83 -0.28
N ALA A 35 -0.10 13.75 0.03
CA ALA A 35 0.00 14.56 1.24
C ALA A 35 0.01 13.69 2.50
N LEU A 36 -0.82 12.64 2.56
CA LEU A 36 -0.80 11.70 3.69
C LEU A 36 0.57 11.03 3.85
N ILE A 37 1.16 10.53 2.76
CA ILE A 37 2.53 9.97 2.79
C ILE A 37 3.55 11.04 3.21
N GLU A 38 3.36 12.29 2.78
CA GLU A 38 4.27 13.38 3.12
C GLU A 38 4.19 13.78 4.60
N GLU A 39 3.00 13.75 5.17
CA GLU A 39 2.74 14.02 6.58
C GLU A 39 3.27 12.93 7.51
N VAL A 40 3.55 11.72 7.02
CA VAL A 40 4.15 10.66 7.85
C VAL A 40 5.47 11.17 8.45
N PRO A 41 5.62 11.20 9.79
CA PRO A 41 6.86 11.61 10.42
C PRO A 41 8.03 10.74 9.98
N ALA A 42 9.11 11.37 9.53
CA ALA A 42 10.31 10.66 9.13
C ALA A 42 11.02 9.98 10.32
N ILE A 43 11.71 8.87 10.02
CA ILE A 43 12.59 8.21 10.97
C ILE A 43 13.65 9.21 11.45
N PRO A 44 13.89 9.31 12.78
CA PRO A 44 14.90 10.20 13.34
C PRO A 44 16.27 9.99 12.71
N ALA A 45 16.97 11.08 12.41
CA ALA A 45 18.34 11.01 11.87
C ALA A 45 19.37 10.54 12.92
N THR A 46 19.05 10.68 14.21
CA THR A 46 19.95 10.33 15.32
C THR A 46 19.19 9.69 16.49
N THR A 47 19.91 8.92 17.30
CA THR A 47 19.37 8.30 18.52
C THR A 47 18.88 9.36 19.52
N ALA A 48 19.56 10.51 19.60
CA ALA A 48 19.16 11.63 20.46
C ALA A 48 17.79 12.21 20.06
N ILE A 49 17.51 12.34 18.76
CA ILE A 49 16.19 12.79 18.29
C ILE A 49 15.14 11.71 18.60
N ALA A 50 15.47 10.43 18.45
CA ALA A 50 14.56 9.34 18.80
C ALA A 50 14.18 9.36 20.29
N VAL A 51 15.17 9.56 21.18
CA VAL A 51 14.97 9.75 22.62
C VAL A 51 14.09 10.97 22.89
N SER A 52 14.38 12.11 22.27
CA SER A 52 13.61 13.33 22.47
C SER A 52 12.15 13.18 21.99
N LYS A 53 11.89 12.46 20.91
CA LYS A 53 10.52 12.20 20.45
C LYS A 53 9.76 11.24 21.37
N THR A 54 10.46 10.29 21.98
CA THR A 54 9.83 9.24 22.81
C THR A 54 9.66 9.69 24.26
N PHE A 55 10.71 10.21 24.89
CA PHE A 55 10.73 10.59 26.31
C PHE A 55 10.68 12.13 26.49
N GLY A 56 11.04 12.92 25.49
CA GLY A 56 11.18 14.38 25.63
C GLY A 56 12.54 14.76 26.20
N PRO A 57 12.64 15.87 26.96
CA PRO A 57 13.94 16.38 27.42
C PRO A 57 14.61 15.48 28.47
N ASN A 58 13.86 14.58 29.11
CA ASN A 58 14.37 13.66 30.11
C ASN A 58 14.17 12.19 29.67
N ILE A 59 15.28 11.49 29.41
CA ILE A 59 15.31 10.08 29.00
C ILE A 59 14.72 9.12 30.05
N LEU A 60 14.68 9.53 31.32
CA LEU A 60 14.11 8.75 32.42
C LEU A 60 12.59 8.87 32.54
N SER A 61 11.97 9.82 31.82
CA SER A 61 10.51 9.95 31.86
C SER A 61 9.81 8.74 31.25
N GLU A 62 8.58 8.48 31.68
CA GLU A 62 7.84 7.29 31.25
C GLU A 62 7.38 7.36 29.77
N GLY A 63 7.55 8.50 29.09
CA GLY A 63 7.34 8.64 27.63
C GLY A 63 5.91 8.39 27.13
N HIS A 64 4.96 8.09 28.02
CA HIS A 64 3.61 7.70 27.65
C HIS A 64 2.92 8.77 26.80
N GLY A 65 2.41 8.36 25.63
CA GLY A 65 1.55 9.17 24.75
C GLY A 65 2.24 10.20 23.84
N LYS A 66 3.49 10.61 24.10
CA LYS A 66 4.17 11.64 23.26
C LYS A 66 4.45 11.16 21.85
N LEU A 67 4.98 9.95 21.73
CA LEU A 67 5.27 9.37 20.43
C LEU A 67 3.98 9.10 19.66
N GLU A 68 2.96 8.57 20.33
CA GLU A 68 1.66 8.30 19.72
C GLU A 68 1.00 9.58 19.19
N ALA A 69 1.04 10.68 19.96
CA ALA A 69 0.50 11.96 19.53
C ALA A 69 1.14 12.52 18.24
N LEU A 70 2.36 12.07 17.89
CA LEU A 70 3.02 12.44 16.64
C LEU A 70 2.48 11.67 15.42
N TYR A 71 2.03 10.42 15.59
CA TYR A 71 1.62 9.54 14.49
C TYR A 71 0.09 9.40 14.37
N GLN A 72 -0.64 9.47 15.48
CA GLN A 72 -2.10 9.36 15.53
C GLN A 72 -2.82 10.31 14.56
N PRO A 73 -2.42 11.60 14.40
CA PRO A 73 -3.11 12.49 13.47
C PRO A 73 -3.10 12.01 12.02
N VAL A 74 -2.01 11.38 11.55
CA VAL A 74 -1.92 10.83 10.19
C VAL A 74 -2.79 9.59 10.07
N ARG A 75 -2.79 8.71 11.09
CA ARG A 75 -3.67 7.53 11.12
C ARG A 75 -5.15 7.90 11.11
N ASP A 76 -5.53 8.93 11.86
CA ASP A 76 -6.91 9.42 11.91
C ASP A 76 -7.33 10.07 10.60
N LYS A 77 -6.44 10.83 9.94
CA LYS A 77 -6.71 11.37 8.61
C LYS A 77 -6.87 10.27 7.57
N ALA A 78 -5.98 9.27 7.55
CA ALA A 78 -6.06 8.14 6.64
C ALA A 78 -7.34 7.33 6.86
N THR A 79 -7.66 7.00 8.10
CA THR A 79 -8.90 6.27 8.45
C THR A 79 -10.14 7.04 7.99
N ARG A 80 -10.23 8.35 8.26
CA ARG A 80 -11.35 9.17 7.80
C ARG A 80 -11.51 9.18 6.28
N GLN A 81 -10.44 9.41 5.53
CA GLN A 81 -10.50 9.41 4.06
C GLN A 81 -10.94 8.05 3.51
N ARG A 82 -10.41 6.96 4.06
CA ARG A 82 -10.82 5.60 3.68
C ARG A 82 -12.30 5.37 3.95
N ASP A 83 -12.77 5.74 5.13
CA ASP A 83 -14.16 5.52 5.54
C ASP A 83 -15.14 6.39 4.71
N GLU A 84 -14.74 7.62 4.35
CA GLU A 84 -15.50 8.50 3.45
C GLU A 84 -15.65 7.90 2.03
N ILE A 85 -14.56 7.38 1.44
CA ILE A 85 -14.62 6.66 0.15
C ILE A 85 -15.55 5.46 0.25
N ALA A 86 -15.34 4.61 1.26
CA ALA A 86 -16.11 3.39 1.45
C ALA A 86 -17.60 3.69 1.58
N ALA A 87 -17.97 4.67 2.41
CA ALA A 87 -19.36 5.08 2.61
C ALA A 87 -20.01 5.62 1.32
N TYR A 88 -19.29 6.47 0.57
CA TYR A 88 -19.79 7.03 -0.68
C TYR A 88 -20.07 5.95 -1.72
N TYR A 89 -19.11 5.07 -1.98
CA TYR A 89 -19.26 4.04 -3.02
C TYR A 89 -20.18 2.89 -2.61
N ALA A 90 -20.26 2.54 -1.32
CA ALA A 90 -21.29 1.63 -0.83
C ALA A 90 -22.71 2.17 -1.10
N SER A 91 -22.94 3.48 -0.87
CA SER A 91 -24.23 4.11 -1.14
C SER A 91 -24.57 4.16 -2.64
N ARG A 92 -23.55 4.34 -3.49
CA ARG A 92 -23.69 4.42 -4.94
C ARG A 92 -23.94 3.05 -5.57
N GLN A 93 -23.22 2.04 -5.12
CA GLN A 93 -23.42 0.66 -5.54
C GLN A 93 -24.82 0.16 -5.17
N LYS A 94 -25.32 0.50 -3.97
CA LYS A 94 -26.71 0.21 -3.58
C LYS A 94 -27.75 0.86 -4.50
N LYS A 95 -27.48 2.08 -5.00
CA LYS A 95 -28.36 2.78 -5.95
C LYS A 95 -28.26 2.23 -7.37
N ALA A 96 -27.09 1.77 -7.79
CA ALA A 96 -26.84 1.28 -9.15
C ALA A 96 -27.31 -0.17 -9.37
N ASN A 97 -27.22 -0.99 -8.31
CA ASN A 97 -27.59 -2.40 -8.37
C ASN A 97 -29.12 -2.61 -8.43
N GLY A 98 -29.94 -1.68 -7.98
CA GLY A 98 -31.39 -1.85 -8.02
C GLY A 98 -31.88 -2.93 -7.03
N THR A 99 -33.09 -3.45 -7.23
CA THR A 99 -33.59 -4.60 -6.45
C THR A 99 -32.94 -5.91 -6.93
N ASN A 100 -33.00 -6.99 -6.14
CA ASN A 100 -32.48 -8.30 -6.57
C ASN A 100 -33.12 -8.80 -7.88
N GLU A 101 -34.39 -8.46 -8.12
CA GLU A 101 -35.11 -8.79 -9.35
C GLU A 101 -34.54 -8.04 -10.57
N GLU A 102 -34.11 -6.79 -10.39
CA GLU A 102 -33.49 -5.99 -11.46
C GLU A 102 -32.08 -6.50 -11.79
N LEU A 103 -31.32 -6.97 -10.80
CA LEU A 103 -30.03 -7.65 -11.00
C LEU A 103 -30.20 -8.96 -11.75
N GLU A 104 -31.18 -9.77 -11.38
CA GLU A 104 -31.42 -11.06 -12.04
C GLU A 104 -31.88 -10.86 -13.49
N ALA A 105 -32.77 -9.90 -13.74
CA ALA A 105 -33.21 -9.55 -15.09
C ALA A 105 -32.05 -9.03 -15.97
N ARG A 106 -31.12 -8.26 -15.39
CA ARG A 106 -29.93 -7.78 -16.11
C ARG A 106 -28.92 -8.89 -16.36
N ALA A 107 -28.60 -9.72 -15.37
CA ALA A 107 -27.70 -10.85 -15.55
C ALA A 107 -28.22 -11.80 -16.63
N LYS A 108 -29.54 -12.08 -16.66
CA LYS A 108 -30.18 -12.83 -17.74
C LYS A 108 -30.02 -12.15 -19.10
N LYS A 109 -30.20 -10.83 -19.16
CA LYS A 109 -30.00 -10.06 -20.40
C LYS A 109 -28.56 -10.17 -20.91
N ASP A 110 -27.56 -10.00 -20.05
CA ASP A 110 -26.14 -10.04 -20.42
C ASP A 110 -25.72 -11.45 -20.86
N ILE A 111 -26.18 -12.49 -20.18
CA ILE A 111 -25.93 -13.88 -20.60
C ILE A 111 -26.61 -14.16 -21.95
N ASN A 112 -27.81 -13.61 -22.18
CA ASN A 112 -28.53 -13.73 -23.45
C ASN A 112 -27.90 -12.92 -24.59
N GLN A 113 -26.91 -12.06 -24.35
CA GLN A 113 -26.13 -11.42 -25.41
C GLN A 113 -25.12 -12.39 -26.06
N ASN A 114 -24.84 -13.54 -25.44
CA ASN A 114 -24.07 -14.58 -26.10
C ASN A 114 -24.88 -15.16 -27.27
N GLN A 115 -24.37 -15.01 -28.50
CA GLN A 115 -25.07 -15.42 -29.73
C GLN A 115 -25.51 -16.89 -29.71
N LEU A 116 -24.72 -17.79 -29.13
CA LEU A 116 -25.10 -19.20 -29.03
C LEU A 116 -26.29 -19.38 -28.07
N LEU A 117 -26.27 -18.71 -26.91
CA LEU A 117 -27.35 -18.79 -25.92
C LEU A 117 -28.62 -18.08 -26.40
N ALA A 118 -28.48 -16.98 -27.15
CA ALA A 118 -29.58 -16.30 -27.81
C ALA A 118 -30.28 -17.21 -28.84
N GLU A 119 -29.51 -17.92 -29.66
CA GLU A 119 -30.02 -18.89 -30.65
C GLU A 119 -30.63 -20.14 -30.00
N MET A 120 -30.25 -20.45 -28.76
CA MET A 120 -30.90 -21.47 -27.92
C MET A 120 -32.18 -20.97 -27.23
N GLY A 121 -32.61 -19.72 -27.47
CA GLY A 121 -33.82 -19.12 -26.89
C GLY A 121 -33.60 -18.37 -25.57
N GLY A 122 -32.34 -18.22 -25.14
CA GLY A 122 -31.94 -17.52 -23.91
C GLY A 122 -31.98 -18.40 -22.65
N VAL A 123 -31.41 -17.88 -21.56
CA VAL A 123 -31.23 -18.56 -20.26
C VAL A 123 -32.54 -19.10 -19.70
N ASP A 124 -33.65 -18.34 -19.81
CA ASP A 124 -34.95 -18.78 -19.28
C ASP A 124 -35.58 -19.92 -20.10
N ALA A 125 -35.21 -20.07 -21.38
CA ALA A 125 -35.63 -21.20 -22.20
C ALA A 125 -34.75 -22.42 -21.89
N ILE A 126 -33.43 -22.22 -21.80
CA ILE A 126 -32.45 -23.26 -21.46
C ILE A 126 -32.72 -23.84 -20.07
N SER A 127 -33.08 -23.01 -19.09
CA SER A 127 -33.39 -23.47 -17.73
C SER A 127 -34.65 -24.34 -17.65
N LYS A 128 -35.46 -24.39 -18.71
CA LYS A 128 -36.68 -25.20 -18.82
C LYS A 128 -36.50 -26.43 -19.72
N MET A 129 -35.33 -26.60 -20.33
CA MET A 129 -34.99 -27.74 -21.19
C MET A 129 -34.41 -28.91 -20.37
N THR A 130 -34.66 -30.14 -20.83
CA THR A 130 -33.89 -31.30 -20.34
C THR A 130 -32.46 -31.27 -20.90
N PRO A 131 -31.50 -32.00 -20.31
CA PRO A 131 -30.14 -32.07 -20.81
C PRO A 131 -30.05 -32.49 -22.29
N GLU A 132 -30.87 -33.44 -22.74
CA GLU A 132 -30.89 -33.86 -24.15
C GLU A 132 -31.44 -32.77 -25.07
N GLN A 133 -32.44 -32.01 -24.60
CA GLN A 133 -33.01 -30.89 -25.35
C GLN A 133 -32.03 -29.72 -25.46
N ALA A 134 -31.28 -29.44 -24.39
CA ALA A 134 -30.26 -28.40 -24.39
C ALA A 134 -29.10 -28.74 -25.34
N GLU A 135 -28.66 -30.00 -25.39
CA GLU A 135 -27.60 -30.44 -26.32
C GLU A 135 -28.05 -30.34 -27.79
N GLN A 136 -29.29 -30.73 -28.09
CA GLN A 136 -29.86 -30.58 -29.43
C GLN A 136 -30.04 -29.12 -29.84
N ALA A 137 -30.48 -28.26 -28.92
CA ALA A 137 -30.60 -26.82 -29.15
C ALA A 137 -29.21 -26.18 -29.38
N ALA A 138 -28.20 -26.57 -28.61
CA ALA A 138 -26.83 -26.09 -28.78
C ALA A 138 -26.22 -26.48 -30.13
N LYS A 139 -26.40 -27.74 -30.57
CA LYS A 139 -25.98 -28.21 -31.91
C LYS A 139 -26.65 -27.43 -33.02
N LYS A 140 -27.99 -27.28 -32.97
CA LYS A 140 -28.74 -26.49 -33.97
C LYS A 140 -28.32 -25.02 -34.00
N ALA A 141 -28.10 -24.41 -32.84
CA ALA A 141 -27.64 -23.03 -32.73
C ALA A 141 -26.23 -22.85 -33.31
N ALA A 142 -25.31 -23.78 -33.02
CA ALA A 142 -23.95 -23.79 -33.57
C ALA A 142 -23.95 -23.96 -35.10
N ASP A 143 -24.75 -24.89 -35.63
CA ASP A 143 -24.89 -25.14 -37.07
C ASP A 143 -25.48 -23.92 -37.80
N LYS A 144 -26.46 -23.26 -37.19
CA LYS A 144 -27.08 -22.05 -37.74
C LYS A 144 -26.12 -20.86 -37.76
N LEU A 145 -25.31 -20.69 -36.72
CA LEU A 145 -24.24 -19.69 -36.68
C LEU A 145 -23.19 -19.98 -37.76
N MET A 146 -22.69 -21.21 -37.86
CA MET A 146 -21.76 -21.65 -38.92
C MET A 146 -22.31 -21.40 -40.33
N ALA A 147 -23.61 -21.65 -40.55
CA ALA A 147 -24.29 -21.39 -41.82
C ALA A 147 -24.44 -19.89 -42.12
N GLN A 148 -24.67 -19.06 -41.10
CA GLN A 148 -24.65 -17.59 -41.22
C GLN A 148 -23.27 -17.08 -41.67
N TYR A 149 -22.18 -17.66 -41.16
CA TYR A 149 -20.82 -17.28 -41.56
C TYR A 149 -20.41 -17.85 -42.93
N SER A 150 -21.12 -18.86 -43.45
CA SER A 150 -20.79 -19.51 -44.73
C SER A 150 -21.50 -18.93 -45.96
N ASN A 151 -22.49 -18.03 -45.77
CA ASN A 151 -23.40 -17.57 -46.84
C ASN A 151 -23.39 -16.05 -47.10
N TYR A 152 -22.31 -15.30 -46.82
CA TYR A 152 -22.27 -13.85 -47.10
C TYR A 152 -21.61 -13.48 -48.45
N PRO A 153 -22.35 -12.85 -49.41
CA PRO A 153 -21.81 -11.84 -50.32
C PRO A 153 -21.57 -10.51 -49.56
N ALA A 154 -20.65 -9.68 -50.03
CA ALA A 154 -20.02 -8.54 -49.35
C ALA A 154 -20.89 -7.32 -48.92
N THR A 155 -22.09 -7.51 -48.38
CA THR A 155 -22.89 -6.42 -47.76
C THR A 155 -23.57 -6.90 -46.49
N ALA A 156 -22.93 -6.64 -45.35
CA ALA A 156 -23.46 -6.94 -44.01
C ALA A 156 -24.62 -6.00 -43.63
N PRO A 157 -25.69 -6.49 -42.95
CA PRO A 157 -26.69 -5.65 -42.33
C PRO A 157 -26.04 -4.81 -41.24
N ALA A 158 -26.04 -3.49 -41.44
CA ALA A 158 -25.54 -2.54 -40.47
C ALA A 158 -26.55 -2.39 -39.30
N ARG A 159 -26.09 -2.75 -38.09
CA ARG A 159 -26.71 -2.61 -36.73
C ARG A 159 -27.43 -3.89 -36.25
N PRO A 160 -26.88 -4.61 -35.24
CA PRO A 160 -26.44 -4.12 -33.92
C PRO A 160 -24.92 -4.17 -33.66
N ILE A 161 -24.12 -4.31 -34.70
CA ILE A 161 -22.65 -4.45 -34.60
C ILE A 161 -21.99 -3.27 -33.87
N ALA A 162 -22.52 -2.04 -33.98
CA ALA A 162 -21.91 -0.86 -33.36
C ALA A 162 -22.12 -0.76 -31.83
N SER A 163 -23.25 -1.25 -31.30
CA SER A 163 -23.46 -1.31 -29.85
C SER A 163 -22.67 -2.46 -29.22
N ASP A 164 -22.61 -3.60 -29.90
CA ASP A 164 -21.91 -4.80 -29.42
C ASP A 164 -20.39 -4.63 -29.49
N LEU A 165 -19.87 -3.96 -30.55
CA LEU A 165 -18.46 -3.57 -30.62
C LEU A 165 -18.11 -2.56 -29.53
N LYS A 166 -18.93 -1.53 -29.30
CA LYS A 166 -18.70 -0.55 -28.22
C LYS A 166 -18.71 -1.19 -26.83
N GLN A 167 -19.59 -2.17 -26.59
CA GLN A 167 -19.63 -2.92 -25.33
C GLN A 167 -18.41 -3.85 -25.18
N ARG A 168 -17.97 -4.53 -26.24
CA ARG A 168 -16.71 -5.30 -26.25
C ARG A 168 -15.48 -4.44 -25.99
N ASP A 169 -15.39 -3.28 -26.63
CA ASP A 169 -14.28 -2.34 -26.45
C ASP A 169 -14.26 -1.78 -25.02
N ALA A 170 -15.44 -1.48 -24.45
CA ALA A 170 -15.56 -1.04 -23.05
C ALA A 170 -15.21 -2.15 -22.05
N ALA A 171 -15.63 -3.39 -22.29
CA ALA A 171 -15.27 -4.54 -21.46
C ALA A 171 -13.76 -4.85 -21.53
N GLY A 172 -13.17 -4.78 -22.73
CA GLY A 172 -11.72 -4.92 -22.94
C GLY A 172 -10.92 -3.84 -22.22
N ALA A 173 -11.35 -2.58 -22.32
CA ALA A 173 -10.71 -1.47 -21.62
C ALA A 173 -10.86 -1.57 -20.09
N THR A 174 -12.00 -2.08 -19.60
CA THR A 174 -12.23 -2.34 -18.17
C THR A 174 -11.27 -3.42 -17.65
N MET A 175 -11.12 -4.52 -18.38
CA MET A 175 -10.17 -5.59 -18.02
C MET A 175 -8.72 -5.07 -17.99
N GLN A 176 -8.31 -4.24 -18.96
CA GLN A 176 -6.97 -3.64 -18.95
C GLN A 176 -6.73 -2.76 -17.72
N ILE A 177 -7.73 -2.01 -17.25
CA ILE A 177 -7.57 -1.21 -16.02
C ILE A 177 -7.46 -2.13 -14.81
N ILE A 178 -8.31 -3.15 -14.70
CA ILE A 178 -8.25 -4.11 -13.59
C ILE A 178 -6.89 -4.81 -13.54
N GLU A 179 -6.35 -5.21 -14.69
CA GLU A 179 -5.01 -5.81 -14.81
C GLU A 179 -3.93 -4.84 -14.30
N LYS A 180 -3.95 -3.59 -14.76
CA LYS A 180 -3.01 -2.56 -14.29
C LYS A 180 -3.12 -2.28 -12.80
N LEU A 181 -4.34 -2.22 -12.24
CA LEU A 181 -4.54 -2.10 -10.78
C LEU A 181 -3.93 -3.30 -10.05
N GLY A 182 -4.09 -4.51 -10.60
CA GLY A 182 -3.47 -5.73 -10.08
C GLY A 182 -1.95 -5.66 -10.05
N ASP A 183 -1.33 -5.10 -11.09
CA ASP A 183 0.12 -4.96 -11.17
C ASP A 183 0.67 -3.88 -10.23
N ILE A 184 -0.01 -2.72 -10.13
CA ILE A 184 0.34 -1.70 -9.13
C ILE A 184 0.24 -2.30 -7.72
N ARG A 185 -0.83 -3.07 -7.41
CA ARG A 185 -0.98 -3.77 -6.12
C ARG A 185 0.21 -4.66 -5.80
N LYS A 186 0.62 -5.51 -6.75
CA LYS A 186 1.77 -6.42 -6.57
C LYS A 186 3.05 -5.65 -6.26
N ARG A 187 3.29 -4.53 -6.94
CA ARG A 187 4.48 -3.70 -6.70
C ARG A 187 4.45 -3.01 -5.35
N ILE A 188 3.29 -2.52 -4.90
CA ILE A 188 3.12 -1.97 -3.54
C ILE A 188 3.44 -3.02 -2.47
N VAL A 189 2.89 -4.24 -2.62
CA VAL A 189 3.17 -5.35 -1.68
C VAL A 189 4.67 -5.69 -1.69
N ALA A 190 5.30 -5.75 -2.87
CA ALA A 190 6.74 -6.00 -2.97
C ALA A 190 7.59 -4.91 -2.28
N ILE A 191 7.14 -3.64 -2.27
CA ILE A 191 7.80 -2.56 -1.54
C ILE A 191 7.71 -2.81 -0.02
N GLN A 192 6.52 -3.18 0.49
CA GLN A 192 6.30 -3.51 1.91
C GLN A 192 7.19 -4.69 2.34
N GLU A 193 7.10 -5.81 1.62
CA GLU A 193 7.87 -7.02 1.94
C GLU A 193 9.37 -6.76 1.90
N ARG A 194 9.85 -5.98 0.93
CA ARG A 194 11.28 -5.63 0.86
C ARG A 194 11.73 -4.81 2.06
N LEU A 195 10.94 -3.83 2.49
CA LEU A 195 11.27 -3.03 3.67
C LEU A 195 11.32 -3.90 4.93
N ASP A 196 10.30 -4.73 5.15
CA ASP A 196 10.22 -5.61 6.31
C ASP A 196 11.35 -6.64 6.33
N ASN A 197 11.65 -7.25 5.18
CA ASN A 197 12.75 -8.20 5.05
C ASN A 197 14.11 -7.56 5.30
N ASN A 198 14.33 -6.33 4.80
CA ASN A 198 15.55 -5.59 5.07
C ASN A 198 15.72 -5.33 6.57
N ILE A 199 14.68 -4.81 7.25
CA ILE A 199 14.68 -4.57 8.70
C ILE A 199 14.97 -5.87 9.47
N LYS A 200 14.29 -6.97 9.13
CA LYS A 200 14.48 -8.26 9.78
C LYS A 200 15.89 -8.80 9.59
N SER A 201 16.42 -8.76 8.36
CA SER A 201 17.78 -9.22 8.07
C SER A 201 18.83 -8.39 8.80
N LEU A 202 18.60 -7.08 8.95
CA LEU A 202 19.48 -6.20 9.70
C LEU A 202 19.54 -6.64 11.16
N GLN A 203 18.39 -6.83 11.80
CA GLN A 203 18.30 -7.27 13.20
C GLN A 203 18.95 -8.65 13.44
N GLN A 204 19.07 -9.46 12.40
CA GLN A 204 19.71 -10.78 12.44
C GLN A 204 21.19 -10.76 11.99
N SER A 205 21.71 -9.62 11.52
CA SER A 205 23.07 -9.51 11.01
C SER A 205 24.11 -9.77 12.10
N PRO A 206 25.36 -10.12 11.75
CA PRO A 206 26.47 -10.13 12.69
C PRO A 206 26.59 -8.79 13.46
N GLY A 207 26.98 -8.87 14.72
CA GLY A 207 27.04 -7.72 15.63
C GLY A 207 25.68 -7.21 16.08
N ASN A 208 24.60 -8.01 15.96
CA ASN A 208 23.29 -7.64 16.48
C ASN A 208 23.28 -7.55 18.02
N PHE A 209 22.24 -6.92 18.57
CA PHE A 209 22.11 -6.70 20.02
C PHE A 209 22.16 -7.97 20.86
N ASN A 210 21.64 -9.10 20.35
CA ASN A 210 21.71 -10.38 21.06
C ASN A 210 23.15 -10.90 21.15
N GLN A 211 23.93 -10.76 20.09
CA GLN A 211 25.36 -11.12 20.09
C GLN A 211 26.15 -10.20 21.03
N ILE A 212 25.92 -8.88 20.99
CA ILE A 212 26.57 -7.92 21.89
C ILE A 212 26.25 -8.25 23.35
N ALA A 213 24.98 -8.55 23.67
CA ALA A 213 24.57 -8.94 25.02
C ALA A 213 25.19 -10.27 25.47
N LYS A 214 25.32 -11.25 24.57
CA LYS A 214 25.97 -12.53 24.85
C LYS A 214 27.47 -12.34 25.13
N GLU A 215 28.18 -11.60 24.28
CA GLU A 215 29.60 -11.27 24.47
C GLU A 215 29.85 -10.58 25.81
N TYR A 216 28.99 -9.63 26.18
CA TYR A 216 29.05 -8.94 27.48
C TYR A 216 28.92 -9.93 28.64
N LYS A 217 27.92 -10.81 28.60
CA LYS A 217 27.69 -11.81 29.64
C LYS A 217 28.89 -12.74 29.79
N GLU A 218 29.41 -13.26 28.68
CA GLU A 218 30.59 -14.15 28.67
C GLU A 218 31.84 -13.46 29.24
N LYS A 219 32.03 -12.16 28.99
CA LYS A 219 33.13 -11.38 29.58
C LYS A 219 32.88 -11.08 31.06
N TRP A 220 31.65 -10.75 31.44
CA TRP A 220 31.25 -10.44 32.82
C TRP A 220 31.49 -11.63 33.77
N ASP A 221 31.13 -12.83 33.32
CA ASP A 221 31.29 -14.05 34.11
C ASP A 221 32.76 -14.34 34.43
N LYS A 222 33.68 -13.93 33.55
CA LYS A 222 35.15 -14.07 33.71
C LYS A 222 35.80 -13.01 34.60
N ILE A 223 35.08 -11.95 35.00
CA ILE A 223 35.63 -10.94 35.90
C ILE A 223 35.86 -11.57 37.29
N PRO A 224 37.07 -11.45 37.88
CA PRO A 224 37.35 -12.00 39.20
C PRO A 224 36.55 -11.29 40.28
N VAL A 225 36.17 -12.04 41.31
CA VAL A 225 35.56 -11.50 42.53
C VAL A 225 36.67 -11.07 43.49
N VAL A 226 36.61 -9.83 43.96
CA VAL A 226 37.57 -9.23 44.88
C VAL A 226 36.87 -8.81 46.17
N LEU A 227 37.63 -8.73 47.26
CA LEU A 227 37.11 -8.24 48.54
C LEU A 227 37.07 -6.70 48.53
N MET A 228 35.90 -6.13 48.79
CA MET A 228 35.61 -4.69 48.82
C MET A 228 35.08 -4.34 50.22
N GLY A 229 35.98 -4.09 51.16
CA GLY A 229 35.61 -3.96 52.57
C GLY A 229 35.07 -5.29 53.12
N GLU A 230 33.82 -5.31 53.56
CA GLU A 230 33.14 -6.51 54.08
C GLU A 230 32.39 -7.32 52.99
N VAL A 231 32.30 -6.80 51.76
CA VAL A 231 31.52 -7.41 50.67
C VAL A 231 32.46 -8.02 49.62
N ARG A 232 32.07 -9.15 49.02
CA ARG A 232 32.74 -9.72 47.85
C ARG A 232 31.97 -9.36 46.60
N ASP A 233 32.61 -8.64 45.68
CA ASP A 233 31.99 -8.24 44.42
C ASP A 233 32.98 -8.38 43.25
N LYS A 234 32.48 -8.31 42.01
CA LYS A 234 33.30 -8.28 40.80
C LYS A 234 34.25 -7.08 40.84
N ASP A 235 35.49 -7.27 40.38
CA ASP A 235 36.51 -6.22 40.28
C ASP A 235 35.94 -4.93 39.65
N PRO A 236 35.79 -3.84 40.42
CA PRO A 236 35.08 -2.64 39.96
C PRO A 236 35.73 -1.97 38.76
N ALA A 237 37.07 -2.00 38.68
CA ALA A 237 37.79 -1.39 37.58
C ALA A 237 37.52 -2.15 36.27
N LYS A 238 37.54 -3.49 36.32
CA LYS A 238 37.23 -4.35 35.17
C LYS A 238 35.75 -4.28 34.80
N THR A 239 34.87 -4.24 35.80
CA THR A 239 33.43 -4.05 35.62
C THR A 239 33.13 -2.74 34.90
N LYS A 240 33.69 -1.62 35.36
CA LYS A 240 33.48 -0.31 34.74
C LYS A 240 34.01 -0.27 33.30
N ALA A 241 35.19 -0.84 33.05
CA ALA A 241 35.75 -0.93 31.70
C ALA A 241 34.88 -1.77 30.76
N LEU A 242 34.36 -2.91 31.23
CA LEU A 242 33.49 -3.77 30.44
C LEU A 242 32.14 -3.11 30.13
N ILE A 243 31.54 -2.40 31.09
CA ILE A 243 30.30 -1.65 30.89
C ILE A 243 30.52 -0.56 29.84
N ALA A 244 31.64 0.18 29.91
CA ALA A 244 31.96 1.21 28.91
C ALA A 244 32.09 0.62 27.49
N GLU A 245 32.84 -0.49 27.32
CA GLU A 245 32.99 -1.18 26.03
C GLU A 245 31.62 -1.65 25.49
N TYR A 246 30.81 -2.26 26.35
CA TYR A 246 29.48 -2.75 25.99
C TYR A 246 28.56 -1.62 25.52
N VAL A 247 28.51 -0.53 26.27
CA VAL A 247 27.67 0.64 25.96
C VAL A 247 28.09 1.27 24.63
N GLU A 248 29.39 1.40 24.38
CA GLU A 248 29.90 1.95 23.11
C GLU A 248 29.52 1.07 21.91
N LYS A 249 29.69 -0.25 22.01
CA LYS A 249 29.25 -1.20 20.97
C LYS A 249 27.74 -1.11 20.73
N TYR A 250 26.96 -1.05 21.79
CA TYR A 250 25.50 -1.02 21.72
C TYR A 250 25.00 0.29 21.08
N LYS A 251 25.55 1.44 21.47
CA LYS A 251 25.23 2.75 20.87
C LYS A 251 25.63 2.83 19.40
N SER A 252 26.80 2.29 19.07
CA SER A 252 27.27 2.21 17.68
C SER A 252 26.31 1.37 16.83
N ARG A 253 25.88 0.22 17.36
CA ARG A 253 24.90 -0.64 16.68
C ARG A 253 23.54 0.02 16.53
N ASN A 254 23.03 0.68 17.58
CA ASN A 254 21.76 1.40 17.56
C ASN A 254 21.75 2.54 16.52
N SER A 255 22.84 3.31 16.46
CA SER A 255 22.99 4.37 15.45
C SER A 255 23.07 3.82 14.03
N TYR A 256 23.79 2.71 13.84
CA TYR A 256 23.87 2.02 12.55
C TYR A 256 22.50 1.50 12.09
N GLU A 257 21.76 0.83 12.97
CA GLU A 257 20.44 0.30 12.63
C GLU A 257 19.46 1.42 12.28
N LEU A 258 19.40 2.47 13.10
CA LEU A 258 18.55 3.64 12.85
C LEU A 258 18.83 4.25 11.46
N SER A 259 20.10 4.45 11.12
CA SER A 259 20.50 5.01 9.82
C SER A 259 20.04 4.14 8.66
N LYS A 260 20.27 2.81 8.73
CA LYS A 260 19.91 1.89 7.65
C LYS A 260 18.41 1.77 7.46
N ILE A 261 17.65 1.69 8.56
CA ILE A 261 16.19 1.67 8.47
C ILE A 261 15.67 3.00 7.92
N GLY A 262 16.27 4.14 8.30
CA GLY A 262 15.96 5.45 7.73
C GLY A 262 16.17 5.53 6.22
N GLU A 263 17.28 4.98 5.70
CA GLU A 263 17.56 4.89 4.26
C GLU A 263 16.48 4.07 3.54
N TRP A 264 16.16 2.86 4.02
CA TRP A 264 15.16 1.99 3.39
C TRP A 264 13.74 2.54 3.47
N PHE A 265 13.40 3.20 4.58
CA PHE A 265 12.13 3.88 4.75
C PHE A 265 11.93 4.98 3.70
N ASN A 266 12.94 5.81 3.47
CA ASN A 266 12.88 6.88 2.48
C ASN A 266 12.81 6.33 1.04
N ASP A 267 13.55 5.25 0.75
CA ASP A 267 13.45 4.54 -0.53
C ASP A 267 12.05 3.95 -0.75
N ALA A 268 11.45 3.30 0.25
CA ALA A 268 10.08 2.79 0.18
C ALA A 268 9.07 3.93 -0.03
N ARG A 269 9.19 5.02 0.73
CA ARG A 269 8.35 6.24 0.58
C ARG A 269 8.44 6.81 -0.85
N ALA A 270 9.63 6.88 -1.43
CA ALA A 270 9.81 7.34 -2.81
C ALA A 270 9.18 6.38 -3.82
N LYS A 271 9.30 5.06 -3.63
CA LYS A 271 8.70 4.06 -4.52
C LYS A 271 7.17 4.07 -4.46
N TYR A 272 6.56 4.20 -3.29
CA TYR A 272 5.10 4.35 -3.20
C TYR A 272 4.59 5.57 -3.97
N LYS A 273 5.33 6.68 -3.94
CA LYS A 273 4.99 7.88 -4.73
C LYS A 273 5.00 7.62 -6.24
N VAL A 274 5.88 6.76 -6.73
CA VAL A 274 5.90 6.35 -8.15
C VAL A 274 4.66 5.53 -8.48
N GLU A 275 4.32 4.55 -7.64
CA GLU A 275 3.14 3.70 -7.85
C GLU A 275 1.82 4.49 -7.74
N LEU A 276 1.74 5.46 -6.84
CA LEU A 276 0.60 6.38 -6.76
C LEU A 276 0.45 7.22 -8.03
N ASN A 277 1.56 7.65 -8.64
CA ASN A 277 1.50 8.45 -9.87
C ASN A 277 0.86 7.63 -11.00
N GLU A 278 1.27 6.36 -11.12
CA GLU A 278 0.71 5.45 -12.10
C GLU A 278 -0.78 5.20 -11.87
N TYR A 279 -1.21 5.10 -10.61
CA TYR A 279 -2.62 5.02 -10.25
C TYR A 279 -3.41 6.28 -10.67
N TYR A 280 -2.91 7.49 -10.37
CA TYR A 280 -3.61 8.72 -10.77
C TYR A 280 -3.67 8.90 -12.28
N GLN A 281 -2.63 8.49 -13.02
CA GLN A 281 -2.67 8.44 -14.50
C GLN A 281 -3.74 7.47 -15.01
N LEU A 282 -3.91 6.33 -14.32
CA LEU A 282 -4.94 5.35 -14.65
C LEU A 282 -6.35 5.88 -14.37
N LEU A 283 -6.54 6.63 -13.27
CA LEU A 283 -7.79 7.33 -12.97
C LEU A 283 -8.13 8.39 -14.02
N GLU A 284 -7.16 9.22 -14.41
CA GLU A 284 -7.36 10.24 -15.44
C GLU A 284 -7.77 9.61 -16.78
N LYS A 285 -7.11 8.50 -17.15
CA LYS A 285 -7.48 7.71 -18.33
C LYS A 285 -8.90 7.17 -18.22
N TYR A 286 -9.28 6.62 -17.05
CA TYR A 286 -10.63 6.13 -16.80
C TYR A 286 -11.69 7.23 -16.96
N GLU A 287 -11.47 8.40 -16.36
CA GLU A 287 -12.40 9.52 -16.43
C GLU A 287 -12.59 10.02 -17.87
N LYS A 288 -11.49 10.20 -18.61
CA LYS A 288 -11.52 10.74 -19.97
C LYS A 288 -12.05 9.74 -20.99
N GLU A 289 -11.64 8.48 -20.90
CA GLU A 289 -11.84 7.52 -21.98
C GLU A 289 -12.96 6.52 -21.74
N LEU A 290 -13.24 6.14 -20.49
CA LEU A 290 -14.20 5.08 -20.17
C LEU A 290 -15.49 5.57 -19.54
N SER A 291 -15.46 6.65 -18.74
CA SER A 291 -16.66 7.09 -18.01
C SER A 291 -17.85 7.44 -18.93
N SER A 292 -17.57 7.89 -20.16
CA SER A 292 -18.54 8.22 -21.20
C SER A 292 -18.84 7.05 -22.15
N LYS A 293 -17.97 6.03 -22.22
CA LYS A 293 -18.12 4.83 -23.07
C LYS A 293 -18.84 3.69 -22.34
N LEU A 294 -18.76 3.64 -21.02
CA LEU A 294 -19.55 2.77 -20.16
C LEU A 294 -21.00 3.30 -20.12
N GLY A 295 -21.74 3.08 -21.20
CA GLY A 295 -23.13 3.51 -21.34
C GLY A 295 -24.10 2.81 -20.39
N ASP A 296 -23.68 1.69 -19.78
CA ASP A 296 -24.43 0.98 -18.75
C ASP A 296 -24.03 1.44 -17.33
N PRO A 297 -24.98 1.99 -16.55
CA PRO A 297 -24.77 2.35 -15.14
C PRO A 297 -24.20 1.22 -14.27
N TYR A 298 -24.50 -0.04 -14.57
CA TYR A 298 -24.02 -1.18 -13.78
C TYR A 298 -22.53 -1.42 -13.96
N HIS A 299 -22.05 -1.58 -15.20
CA HIS A 299 -20.62 -1.72 -15.48
C HIS A 299 -19.81 -0.50 -14.99
N ARG A 300 -20.37 0.71 -15.12
CA ARG A 300 -19.75 1.91 -14.56
C ARG A 300 -19.64 1.84 -13.04
N SER A 301 -20.71 1.48 -12.34
CA SER A 301 -20.69 1.37 -10.87
C SER A 301 -19.72 0.30 -10.37
N ASN A 302 -19.64 -0.86 -11.04
CA ASN A 302 -18.71 -1.91 -10.65
C ASN A 302 -17.25 -1.47 -10.81
N MET A 303 -16.95 -0.77 -11.91
CA MET A 303 -15.61 -0.23 -12.15
C MET A 303 -15.24 0.85 -11.12
N GLU A 304 -16.17 1.75 -10.82
CA GLU A 304 -15.98 2.76 -9.76
C GLU A 304 -15.76 2.10 -8.39
N SER A 305 -16.50 1.03 -8.05
CA SER A 305 -16.28 0.26 -6.83
C SER A 305 -14.89 -0.42 -6.80
N SER A 306 -14.43 -1.00 -7.91
CA SER A 306 -13.08 -1.59 -7.98
C SER A 306 -11.99 -0.54 -7.79
N LEU A 307 -12.13 0.64 -8.41
CA LEU A 307 -11.21 1.76 -8.20
C LEU A 307 -11.24 2.27 -6.77
N ALA A 308 -12.42 2.33 -6.15
CA ALA A 308 -12.60 2.83 -4.78
C ALA A 308 -12.01 1.88 -3.73
N ASN A 309 -12.17 0.57 -3.94
CA ASN A 309 -11.53 -0.45 -3.13
C ASN A 309 -10.01 -0.34 -3.24
N PHE A 310 -9.49 -0.14 -4.46
CA PHE A 310 -8.06 0.06 -4.64
C PHE A 310 -7.55 1.35 -3.98
N GLU A 311 -8.25 2.48 -4.12
CA GLU A 311 -7.90 3.74 -3.44
C GLU A 311 -7.88 3.57 -1.91
N SER A 312 -8.87 2.85 -1.37
CA SER A 312 -8.93 2.51 0.05
C SER A 312 -7.71 1.71 0.51
N ASP A 313 -7.23 0.78 -0.32
CA ASP A 313 -6.00 0.03 -0.05
C ASP A 313 -4.76 0.93 -0.12
N LEU A 314 -4.70 1.87 -1.06
CA LEU A 314 -3.60 2.84 -1.14
C LEU A 314 -3.52 3.75 0.09
N ILE A 315 -4.66 4.11 0.70
CA ILE A 315 -4.72 4.90 1.93
C ILE A 315 -4.10 4.16 3.13
N THR A 316 -3.94 2.84 3.06
CA THR A 316 -3.24 2.07 4.11
C THR A 316 -1.71 2.29 4.10
N ILE A 317 -1.13 2.78 3.00
CA ILE A 317 0.31 3.02 2.86
C ILE A 317 0.83 4.03 3.90
N PRO A 318 0.24 5.24 4.06
CA PRO A 318 0.60 6.16 5.14
C PRO A 318 0.57 5.54 6.54
N VAL A 319 -0.41 4.67 6.82
CA VAL A 319 -0.55 4.00 8.12
C VAL A 319 0.61 3.03 8.35
N TYR A 320 0.91 2.19 7.35
CA TYR A 320 2.06 1.28 7.39
C TYR A 320 3.38 2.04 7.61
N LEU A 321 3.62 3.13 6.88
CA LEU A 321 4.81 3.95 7.05
C LEU A 321 4.88 4.59 8.44
N ALA A 322 3.75 5.07 8.96
CA ALA A 322 3.68 5.61 10.33
C ALA A 322 4.06 4.55 11.37
N ASP A 323 3.57 3.31 11.21
CA ASP A 323 3.88 2.20 12.11
C ASP A 323 5.36 1.83 12.09
N VAL A 324 5.97 1.73 10.90
CA VAL A 324 7.41 1.48 10.77
C VAL A 324 8.22 2.59 11.45
N SER A 325 7.91 3.86 11.15
CA SER A 325 8.64 5.00 11.68
C SER A 325 8.51 5.13 13.21
N GLN A 326 7.30 4.92 13.74
CA GLN A 326 7.04 4.90 15.17
C GLN A 326 7.80 3.78 15.87
N LYS A 327 7.69 2.55 15.38
CA LYS A 327 8.33 1.37 15.98
C LYS A 327 9.85 1.53 16.01
N THR A 328 10.45 1.98 14.92
CA THR A 328 11.90 2.26 14.87
C THR A 328 12.28 3.35 15.86
N THR A 329 11.55 4.47 15.88
CA THR A 329 11.80 5.57 16.83
C THR A 329 11.77 5.09 18.28
N GLN A 330 10.73 4.33 18.63
CA GLN A 330 10.52 3.82 19.98
C GLN A 330 11.63 2.83 20.37
N THR A 331 11.95 1.90 19.49
CA THR A 331 12.94 0.85 19.75
C THR A 331 14.32 1.45 19.97
N THR A 332 14.73 2.38 19.10
CA THR A 332 15.99 3.12 19.23
C THR A 332 16.05 3.91 20.53
N ALA A 333 14.96 4.57 20.93
CA ALA A 333 14.91 5.33 22.17
C ALA A 333 15.02 4.43 23.41
N ILE A 334 14.28 3.31 23.45
CA ILE A 334 14.34 2.33 24.54
C ILE A 334 15.77 1.80 24.70
N MET A 335 16.40 1.41 23.59
CA MET A 335 17.79 0.94 23.60
C MET A 335 18.74 1.99 24.17
N GLU A 336 18.59 3.27 23.80
CA GLU A 336 19.44 4.34 24.35
C GLU A 336 19.19 4.55 25.86
N ARG A 337 17.94 4.44 26.32
CA ARG A 337 17.57 4.54 27.74
C ARG A 337 18.19 3.39 28.54
N GLU A 338 18.15 2.16 28.04
CA GLU A 338 18.78 1.01 28.70
C GLU A 338 20.29 1.22 28.90
N GLN A 339 20.98 1.78 27.89
CA GLN A 339 22.40 2.09 28.01
C GLN A 339 22.68 3.26 28.98
N TYR A 340 21.79 4.26 29.00
CA TYR A 340 21.87 5.35 29.98
C TYR A 340 21.75 4.82 31.42
N LEU A 341 20.81 3.91 31.68
CA LEU A 341 20.65 3.32 33.00
C LEU A 341 21.88 2.52 33.42
N LYS A 342 22.46 1.71 32.53
CA LYS A 342 23.66 0.91 32.83
C LYS A 342 24.92 1.73 33.14
N THR A 343 25.01 2.97 32.64
CA THR A 343 26.16 3.85 32.89
C THR A 343 26.02 4.70 34.15
N ASN A 344 24.79 4.88 34.64
CA ASN A 344 24.48 5.72 35.80
C ASN A 344 23.98 4.91 37.02
N SER A 345 23.90 3.58 36.90
CA SER A 345 23.77 2.62 38.01
C SER A 345 25.13 2.20 38.53
#